data_AF-A0A9E1YRT9-F1
#
_entry.id   AF-A0A9E1YRT9-F1
#
_cell.length_a   1.000
_cell.length_b   1.000
_cell.length_c   1.000
_cell.angle_alpha   90.00
_cell.angle_beta   90.00
_cell.angle_gamma   90.00
#
_symmetry.space_group_name_H-M   'P 1'
#
loop_
_entity.id
_entity.type
_entity.pdbx_description
1 polymer ?
#
loop_
_entity_poly.entity_id
_entity_poly.type
_entity_poly.pdbx_seq_one_letter_code
_entity_poly.pdbx_strand_id
1 'polypeptide(L)' 'MLDRDLAMEAVRVSEAAAIAAAGLMGRGDEKAADQVAVDAMRRGLNTLEMQGTVVIGEGER' A
#
# COMPACT_ATOMS: atom_id res chain seq x y z
N MET A 1 1.66 -20.96 -12.01
CA MET A 1 0.52 -20.10 -12.41
C MET A 1 0.28 -18.99 -11.39
N LEU A 2 0.52 -19.22 -10.09
CA LEU A 2 0.41 -18.23 -9.00
C LEU A 2 1.28 -16.96 -9.14
N ASP A 3 2.53 -17.05 -9.62
CA ASP A 3 3.44 -15.89 -9.64
C ASP A 3 2.98 -14.71 -10.51
N ARG A 4 2.27 -14.99 -11.61
CA ARG A 4 1.82 -13.93 -12.52
C ARG A 4 0.64 -13.16 -11.94
N ASP A 5 -0.17 -13.81 -11.13
CA ASP A 5 -1.34 -13.20 -10.50
C ASP A 5 -0.90 -12.33 -9.31
N LEU A 6 0.02 -12.82 -8.47
CA LEU A 6 0.57 -12.04 -7.36
C LEU A 6 1.27 -10.76 -7.83
N ALA A 7 2.03 -10.82 -8.93
CA ALA A 7 2.68 -9.64 -9.49
C ALA A 7 1.68 -8.57 -9.92
N MET A 8 0.58 -8.96 -10.58
CA MET A 8 -0.46 -8.03 -11.00
C MET A 8 -1.27 -7.50 -9.81
N GLU A 9 -1.52 -8.31 -8.78
CA GLU A 9 -2.19 -7.86 -7.58
C GLU A 9 -1.32 -6.87 -6.78
N ALA A 10 -0.01 -7.10 -6.69
CA ALA A 10 0.93 -6.15 -6.09
C ALA A 10 0.91 -4.78 -6.79
N VAL A 11 0.76 -4.75 -8.12
CA VAL A 11 0.56 -3.48 -8.88
C VAL A 11 -0.74 -2.79 -8.44
N ARG A 12 -1.84 -3.52 -8.25
CA ARG A 12 -3.10 -2.92 -7.77
C ARG A 12 -2.98 -2.34 -6.36
N VAL A 13 -2.18 -2.96 -5.51
CA VAL A 13 -1.91 -2.43 -4.16
C VAL A 13 -1.20 -1.07 -4.23
N SER A 14 -0.19 -0.93 -5.09
CA SER A 14 0.52 0.35 -5.24
C SER A 14 -0.36 1.41 -5.90
N GLU A 15 -1.20 1.04 -6.87
CA GLU A 15 -2.21 1.93 -7.45
C GLU A 15 -3.19 2.47 -6.40
N ALA A 16 -3.72 1.59 -5.54
CA ALA A 16 -4.64 1.99 -4.48
C ALA A 16 -4.01 2.96 -3.48
N ALA A 17 -2.74 2.75 -3.14
CA ALA A 17 -1.97 3.64 -2.26
C ALA A 17 -1.76 5.02 -2.90
N ALA A 18 -1.33 5.04 -4.16
CA ALA A 18 -1.12 6.29 -4.90
C ALA A 18 -2.42 7.10 -5.05
N ILE A 19 -3.55 6.44 -5.35
CA ILE A 19 -4.86 7.09 -5.45
C ILE A 19 -5.29 7.67 -4.11
N ALA A 20 -5.09 6.93 -3.01
CA ALA A 20 -5.41 7.42 -1.66
C ALA A 20 -4.61 8.68 -1.30
N ALA A 21 -3.29 8.66 -1.54
CA ALA A 21 -2.41 9.80 -1.29
C ALA A 21 -2.71 11.00 -2.19
N ALA A 22 -3.09 10.76 -3.45
CA ALA A 22 -3.32 11.82 -4.44
C ALA A 22 -4.37 12.85 -4.01
N GLY A 23 -5.39 12.43 -3.25
CA GLY A 23 -6.42 13.34 -2.72
C GLY A 23 -5.87 14.42 -1.76
N LEU A 24 -4.69 14.20 -1.19
CA LEU A 24 -4.01 15.09 -0.24
C LEU A 24 -2.85 15.87 -0.87
N MET A 25 -2.59 15.69 -2.17
CA MET A 25 -1.53 16.40 -2.88
C MET A 25 -1.69 17.92 -2.77
N GLY A 26 -0.60 18.61 -2.43
CA GLY A 26 -0.58 20.08 -2.32
C GLY A 26 -1.23 20.65 -1.05
N ARG A 27 -1.70 19.81 -0.12
CA ARG A 27 -2.32 20.27 1.14
C ARG A 27 -1.32 20.59 2.26
N GLY A 28 -0.05 20.24 2.07
CA GLY A 28 1.00 20.46 3.08
C GLY A 28 0.90 19.56 4.32
N ASP A 29 0.05 18.53 4.28
CA ASP A 29 -0.14 17.56 5.37
C ASP A 29 0.46 16.22 4.98
N GLU A 30 1.78 16.12 5.14
CA GLU A 30 2.57 14.91 4.81
C GLU A 30 2.11 13.70 5.61
N LYS A 31 1.84 13.88 6.91
CA LYS A 31 1.44 12.78 7.80
C LYS A 31 0.10 12.19 7.42
N ALA A 32 -0.88 13.04 7.07
CA ALA A 32 -2.16 12.54 6.58
C ALA A 32 -2.00 11.81 5.23
N ALA A 33 -1.17 12.33 4.33
CA ALA A 33 -0.93 11.72 3.02
C ALA A 33 -0.26 10.34 3.16
N ASP A 34 0.71 10.23 4.05
CA ASP A 34 1.37 8.97 4.37
C ASP A 34 0.40 7.97 5.01
N GLN A 35 -0.35 8.39 6.02
CA GLN A 35 -1.29 7.51 6.72
C GLN A 35 -2.34 6.89 5.78
N VAL A 36 -2.93 7.67 4.87
CA VAL A 36 -3.93 7.12 3.94
C VAL A 36 -3.32 6.17 2.92
N ALA A 37 -2.07 6.38 2.51
CA ALA A 37 -1.34 5.51 1.61
C ALA A 37 -1.01 4.18 2.28
N VAL A 38 -0.46 4.23 3.50
CA VAL A 38 -0.11 3.06 4.32
C VAL A 38 -1.34 2.22 4.63
N ASP A 39 -2.45 2.86 4.99
CA ASP A 39 -3.72 2.19 5.25
C ASP A 39 -4.25 1.46 4.00
N ALA A 40 -4.15 2.10 2.84
CA ALA A 40 -4.56 1.51 1.57
C ALA A 40 -3.65 0.32 1.17
N MET A 41 -2.33 0.48 1.29
CA MET A 41 -1.38 -0.61 1.07
C MET A 41 -1.66 -1.78 2.01
N ARG A 42 -1.84 -1.53 3.30
CA ARG A 42 -2.07 -2.59 4.29
C ARG A 42 -3.37 -3.35 4.04
N ARG A 43 -4.44 -2.65 3.66
CA ARG A 43 -5.69 -3.31 3.23
C ARG A 43 -5.48 -4.17 1.99
N GLY A 44 -4.79 -3.65 0.97
CA GLY A 44 -4.54 -4.38 -0.27
C GLY A 44 -3.63 -5.60 -0.09
N LEU A 45 -2.54 -5.47 0.67
CA LEU A 45 -1.63 -6.60 0.96
C LEU A 45 -2.35 -7.71 1.73
N ASN A 46 -3.29 -7.36 2.62
CA ASN A 46 -4.05 -8.34 3.39
C ASN A 46 -5.09 -9.12 2.55
N THR A 47 -5.40 -8.69 1.32
CA THR A 47 -6.28 -9.46 0.42
C THR A 47 -5.52 -10.43 -0.46
N LEU A 48 -4.19 -10.34 -0.52
CA LEU A 48 -3.37 -11.22 -1.35
C LEU A 48 -3.28 -12.61 -0.71
N GLU A 49 -3.37 -13.66 -1.52
CA GLU A 49 -3.13 -15.04 -1.07
C GLU A 49 -1.62 -15.29 -0.88
N MET A 50 -1.05 -14.69 0.17
CA MET A 50 0.39 -14.79 0.49
C MET A 50 0.65 -14.90 2.00
N GLN A 51 1.79 -15.48 2.35
CA GLN A 51 2.36 -15.42 3.70
C GLN A 51 3.58 -14.50 3.69
N GLY A 52 3.33 -13.19 3.72
CA GLY A 52 4.35 -12.15 3.66
C GLY A 52 4.74 -11.60 5.03
N THR A 53 6.01 -11.23 5.19
CA THR A 53 6.53 -10.52 6.37
C THR A 53 7.04 -9.15 5.93
N VAL A 54 6.59 -8.09 6.62
CA VAL A 54 7.12 -6.74 6.42
C VAL A 54 8.51 -6.68 7.06
N VAL A 55 9.55 -6.61 6.23
CA VAL A 55 10.95 -6.47 6.67
C VAL A 55 11.45 -5.02 6.61
N ILE A 56 10.76 -4.15 5.86
CA ILE A 56 10.97 -2.70 5.76
C ILE A 56 9.58 -2.05 5.73
N GLY A 57 9.34 -1.05 6.58
CA GLY A 57 8.07 -0.31 6.66
C GLY A 57 8.21 0.97 7.49
N GLU A 58 7.08 1.60 7.83
CA GLU A 58 7.01 2.94 8.44
C GLU A 58 7.61 3.08 9.85
N GLY A 59 8.06 2.00 10.48
CA GLY A 59 8.73 2.07 11.76
C GLY A 59 8.72 0.75 12.54
N GLU A 60 9.42 0.77 13.67
CA GLU A 60 9.35 -0.30 14.66
C GLU A 60 8.04 -0.24 15.44
N ARG A 61 7.57 -1.40 15.92
CA ARG A 61 6.45 -1.48 16.86
C ARG A 61 6.85 -0.99 18.24
#